data_AF-A0A7Y6Z1H7-F1
#
_entry.id   AF-A0A7Y6Z1H7-F1
#
_cell.length_a   1.000
_cell.length_b   1.000
_cell.length_c   1.000
_cell.angle_alpha   90.00
_cell.angle_beta   90.00
_cell.angle_gamma   90.00
#
_symmetry.space_group_name_H-M   'P 1'
#
loop_
_entity.id
_entity.type
_entity.pdbx_description
1 polymer ?
#
loop_
_entity_poly.entity_id
_entity_poly.type
_entity_poly.pdbx_seq_one_letter_code
_entity_poly.pdbx_strand_id
1 'polypeptide(L)'
;MKFSKAHKAFVTDWIDHQFASNPMFPCNCASVVDGEAHVCTSHIKAYKAWKKTPFKRSHIREWIDEWLNPVEIEALQMALKEHEIALGEAESVE
;
A
#
# COMPACT_ATOMS: atom_id res chain seq x y z
N MET A 1 7.97 7.61 4.59
CA MET A 1 7.44 6.82 5.75
C MET A 1 8.52 5.94 6.44
N LYS A 2 8.40 5.63 7.74
CA LYS A 2 9.28 4.69 8.48
C LYS A 2 8.46 3.51 9.04
N PHE A 3 8.88 2.27 8.77
CA PHE A 3 8.27 1.06 9.36
C PHE A 3 9.34 0.02 9.75
N SER A 4 9.01 -0.82 10.74
CA SER A 4 9.90 -1.83 11.30
C SER A 4 10.04 -3.07 10.42
N LYS A 5 11.05 -3.92 10.66
CA LYS A 5 11.24 -5.17 9.90
C LYS A 5 10.05 -6.13 10.05
N ALA A 6 9.44 -6.17 11.24
CA ALA A 6 8.24 -6.96 11.54
C ALA A 6 7.07 -6.55 10.64
N HIS A 7 6.88 -5.25 10.42
CA HIS A 7 5.79 -4.70 9.62
C HIS A 7 5.98 -4.90 8.11
N LYS A 8 7.15 -5.37 7.66
CA LYS A 8 7.43 -5.49 6.23
C LYS A 8 6.41 -6.39 5.51
N ALA A 9 6.08 -7.54 6.11
CA ALA A 9 5.12 -8.49 5.53
C ALA A 9 3.72 -7.87 5.46
N PHE A 10 3.28 -7.21 6.52
CA PHE A 10 2.01 -6.49 6.54
C PHE A 10 1.96 -5.38 5.48
N VAL A 11 2.99 -4.54 5.38
CA VAL A 11 3.05 -3.45 4.39
C VAL A 11 2.95 -4.01 2.98
N THR A 12 3.65 -5.10 2.68
CA THR A 12 3.57 -5.71 1.34
C THR A 12 2.21 -6.32 1.05
N ASP A 13 1.62 -7.00 2.04
CA ASP A 13 0.28 -7.58 1.92
C ASP A 13 -0.77 -6.48 1.72
N TRP A 14 -0.68 -5.40 2.49
CA TRP A 14 -1.55 -4.24 2.36
C TRP A 14 -1.46 -3.61 0.96
N ILE A 15 -0.25 -3.44 0.40
CA ILE A 15 -0.06 -2.89 -0.95
C ILE A 15 -0.66 -3.84 -2.01
N ASP A 16 -0.40 -5.14 -1.93
CA ASP A 16 -1.01 -6.12 -2.87
C ASP A 16 -2.54 -6.13 -2.73
N HIS A 17 -3.08 -6.02 -1.52
CA HIS A 17 -4.53 -5.92 -1.27
C HIS A 17 -5.11 -4.64 -1.88
N GLN A 18 -4.44 -3.49 -1.74
CA GLN A 18 -4.89 -2.25 -2.37
C GLN A 18 -4.91 -2.38 -3.89
N PHE A 19 -3.89 -3.01 -4.51
CA PHE A 19 -3.92 -3.26 -5.95
C PHE A 19 -5.04 -4.22 -6.39
N ALA A 20 -5.44 -5.17 -5.55
CA ALA A 20 -6.50 -6.13 -5.86
C ALA A 20 -7.92 -5.55 -5.66
N SER A 21 -8.12 -4.75 -4.60
CA SER A 21 -9.43 -4.27 -4.16
C SER A 21 -9.72 -2.83 -4.58
N ASN A 22 -8.70 -2.03 -4.89
CA ASN A 22 -8.85 -0.61 -5.24
C ASN A 22 -8.31 -0.31 -6.65
N PRO A 23 -9.19 -0.20 -7.67
CA PRO A 23 -8.77 0.13 -9.03
C PRO A 23 -8.18 1.56 -9.15
N MET A 24 -8.32 2.39 -8.12
CA MET A 24 -7.82 3.78 -8.08
C MET A 24 -6.52 3.92 -7.25
N PHE A 25 -5.87 2.83 -6.86
CA PHE A 25 -4.60 2.89 -6.13
C PHE A 25 -3.39 2.76 -7.07
N PRO A 26 -2.25 3.46 -6.90
CA PRO A 26 -1.95 4.45 -5.88
C PRO A 26 -2.22 5.90 -6.34
N CYS A 27 -3.13 6.09 -7.30
CA CYS A 27 -3.40 7.38 -7.90
C CYS A 27 -4.88 7.43 -8.14
N ASN A 28 -5.56 8.36 -7.46
CA ASN A 28 -6.98 8.70 -7.59
C ASN A 28 -7.35 9.27 -8.99
N CYS A 29 -6.73 8.70 -10.02
CA CYS A 29 -6.86 8.97 -11.42
C CYS A 29 -7.68 7.81 -11.99
N ALA A 30 -8.96 7.78 -11.63
CA ALA A 30 -9.92 7.16 -12.52
C ALA A 30 -10.07 8.11 -13.70
N SER A 31 -9.53 7.74 -14.87
CA SER A 31 -9.96 8.40 -16.09
C SER A 31 -11.34 7.86 -16.40
N VAL A 32 -12.35 8.73 -16.34
CA VAL A 32 -13.69 8.40 -16.86
C VAL A 32 -13.55 8.44 -18.38
N VAL A 33 -13.46 7.26 -18.98
CA VAL A 33 -13.52 7.09 -20.44
C VAL A 33 -14.85 6.40 -20.69
N ASP A 34 -15.72 7.03 -21.48
CA ASP A 34 -17.05 6.49 -21.83
C ASP A 34 -18.00 6.24 -20.63
N GLY A 35 -17.82 6.95 -19.52
CA GLY A 35 -18.66 6.78 -18.32
C GLY A 35 -18.25 5.60 -17.42
N GLU A 36 -17.23 4.85 -17.81
CA GLU A 36 -16.64 3.77 -17.02
C GLU A 36 -15.33 4.23 -16.37
N ALA A 37 -15.11 3.83 -15.11
CA ALA A 37 -13.88 4.13 -14.39
C ALA A 37 -12.75 3.22 -14.90
N HIS A 38 -11.87 3.75 -15.75
CA HIS A 38 -10.72 3.02 -16.23
C HIS A 38 -9.50 3.22 -15.33
N VAL A 39 -8.76 2.13 -15.08
CA VAL A 39 -7.44 2.17 -14.45
C VAL A 39 -6.51 3.05 -15.27
N CYS A 40 -5.96 4.09 -14.66
CA CYS A 40 -5.03 4.97 -15.36
C CYS A 40 -3.70 4.26 -15.67
N THR A 41 -2.98 4.78 -16.66
CA THR A 41 -1.63 4.31 -16.98
C THR A 41 -0.69 4.37 -15.77
N SER A 42 -0.92 5.30 -14.84
CA SER A 42 -0.15 5.41 -13.58
C SER A 42 -0.37 4.21 -12.66
N HIS A 43 -1.60 3.72 -12.52
CA HIS A 43 -1.91 2.48 -11.78
C HIS A 43 -1.10 1.30 -12.33
N ILE A 44 -1.12 1.10 -13.65
CA ILE A 44 -0.40 0.00 -14.30
C ILE A 44 1.12 0.15 -14.12
N LYS A 45 1.66 1.37 -14.22
CA LYS A 45 3.08 1.64 -14.01
C LYS A 45 3.49 1.36 -12.56
N ALA A 46 2.70 1.83 -11.60
CA ALA A 46 2.94 1.62 -10.18
C ALA A 46 2.93 0.12 -9.85
N TYR A 47 1.94 -0.63 -10.35
CA TYR A 47 1.86 -2.07 -10.17
C TYR A 47 3.08 -2.79 -10.77
N LYS A 48 3.46 -2.44 -12.00
CA LYS A 48 4.66 -3.01 -12.64
C LYS A 48 5.94 -2.69 -11.88
N ALA A 49 6.06 -1.48 -11.33
CA ALA A 49 7.18 -1.10 -10.47
C ALA A 49 7.15 -1.94 -9.19
N TRP A 50 5.98 -2.08 -8.55
CA TRP A 50 5.79 -2.87 -7.35
C TRP A 50 6.21 -4.33 -7.53
N LYS A 51 5.74 -4.99 -8.60
CA LYS A 51 6.13 -6.38 -8.91
C LYS A 51 7.63 -6.57 -9.17
N LYS A 52 8.35 -5.50 -9.50
CA LYS A 52 9.81 -5.49 -9.67
C LYS A 52 10.55 -5.06 -8.40
N THR A 53 9.86 -4.44 -7.44
CA THR A 53 10.46 -3.98 -6.19
C THR A 53 10.96 -5.18 -5.39
N PRO A 54 12.25 -5.24 -5.06
CA PRO A 54 12.78 -6.30 -4.20
C PRO A 54 12.10 -6.29 -2.84
N PHE A 55 11.95 -7.45 -2.22
CA PHE A 55 11.39 -7.63 -0.87
C PHE A 55 12.33 -7.15 0.26
N LYS A 56 12.97 -5.98 0.04
CA LYS A 56 13.86 -5.28 0.94
C LYS A 56 13.16 -4.01 1.44
N ARG A 57 13.25 -3.78 2.75
CA ARG A 57 12.59 -2.63 3.41
C ARG A 57 12.91 -1.29 2.73
N SER A 58 14.17 -1.05 2.37
CA SER A 58 14.55 0.22 1.75
C SER A 58 13.85 0.43 0.41
N HIS A 59 13.81 -0.59 -0.44
CA HIS A 59 13.19 -0.50 -1.77
C HIS A 59 11.67 -0.37 -1.67
N ILE A 60 11.04 -1.05 -0.70
CA ILE A 60 9.61 -0.88 -0.42
C ILE A 60 9.33 0.56 0.04
N ARG A 61 10.20 1.14 0.86
CA ARG A 61 10.07 2.54 1.32
C ARG A 61 10.25 3.53 0.18
N GLU A 62 11.24 3.30 -0.69
CA GLU A 62 11.45 4.10 -1.89
C GLU A 62 10.22 4.03 -2.81
N TRP A 63 9.68 2.83 -3.02
CA TRP A 63 8.45 2.65 -3.80
C TRP A 63 7.27 3.40 -3.17
N ILE A 64 7.08 3.30 -1.85
CA ILE A 64 6.03 4.04 -1.14
C ILE A 64 6.18 5.54 -1.32
N ASP A 65 7.40 6.08 -1.17
CA ASP A 65 7.66 7.52 -1.27
C ASP A 65 7.49 8.04 -2.70
N GLU A 66 7.79 7.20 -3.70
CA GLU A 66 7.69 7.53 -5.12
C GLU A 66 6.24 7.45 -5.65
N TRP A 67 5.45 6.47 -5.16
CA TRP A 67 4.15 6.15 -5.76
C TRP A 67 2.94 6.51 -4.91
N LEU A 68 3.04 6.55 -3.58
CA LEU A 68 1.90 6.86 -2.71
C LEU A 68 1.79 8.36 -2.45
N ASN A 69 0.56 8.88 -2.52
CA ASN A 69 0.26 10.24 -2.10
C ASN A 69 0.18 10.32 -0.56
N PRO A 70 0.26 11.53 0.03
CA PRO A 70 0.22 11.71 1.48
C PRO A 70 -1.00 11.05 2.16
N VAL A 71 -2.16 11.06 1.50
CA VAL A 71 -3.39 10.43 1.99
C VAL A 71 -3.25 8.90 2.08
N GLU A 72 -2.61 8.27 1.09
CA GLU A 72 -2.41 6.83 1.05
C GLU A 72 -1.31 6.39 2.02
N ILE A 73 -0.29 7.23 2.20
CA ILE A 73 0.73 7.05 3.23
C ILE A 73 0.10 7.11 4.62
N GLU A 74 -0.83 8.03 4.86
CA GLU A 74 -1.56 8.15 6.12
C GLU A 74 -2.45 6.91 6.36
N ALA A 75 -3.19 6.46 5.34
CA ALA A 75 -3.99 5.24 5.41
C ALA A 75 -3.15 3.99 5.75
N LEU A 76 -1.97 3.85 5.14
CA LEU A 76 -1.03 2.78 5.46
C LEU A 76 -0.50 2.87 6.91
N GLN A 77 -0.26 4.09 7.41
CA GLN A 77 0.16 4.29 8.81
C GLN A 77 -0.94 3.94 9.81
N MET A 78 -2.19 4.29 9.51
CA MET A 78 -3.34 3.91 10.35
C MET A 78 -3.50 2.39 10.37
N ALA A 79 -3.47 1.74 9.20
CA ALA A 79 -3.59 0.29 9.10
C ALA A 79 -2.46 -0.45 9.86
N LEU A 80 -1.24 0.09 9.82
CA LEU A 80 -0.13 -0.43 10.63
C LEU A 80 -0.38 -0.31 12.12
N LYS A 81 -0.86 0.85 12.57
CA LYS A 81 -1.15 1.08 13.98
C LYS A 81 -2.25 0.15 14.48
N GLU A 82 -3.29 -0.06 13.68
CA GLU A 82 -4.36 -1.02 13.97
C GLU A 82 -3.83 -2.45 14.03
N HIS A 83 -2.94 -2.84 13.11
CA HIS A 83 -2.31 -4.15 13.13
C HIS A 83 -1.43 -4.36 14.38
N GLU A 84 -0.67 -3.34 14.79
CA GLU A 84 0.12 -3.37 16.03
C GLU A 84 -0.77 -3.51 17.28
N ILE A 85 -1.89 -2.79 17.34
CA ILE A 85 -2.86 -2.89 18.44
C ILE A 85 -3.50 -4.29 18.46
N ALA A 86 -3.93 -4.81 17.32
CA ALA A 86 -4.54 -6.13 17.22
C ALA A 86 -3.59 -7.27 17.67
N LEU A 87 -2.29 -7.15 17.36
CA LEU A 87 -1.28 -8.08 17.84
C LEU A 87 -1.01 -7.93 19.35
N GLY A 88 -1.05 -6.70 19.88
CA GLY A 88 -0.90 -6.44 21.32
C GLY A 88 -2.11 -6.88 22.17
N GLU A 89 -3.33 -6.79 21.64
CA GLU A 89 -4.53 -7.32 22.29
C GLU A 89 -4.57 -8.85 22.28
N ALA A 90 -4.05 -9.49 21.22
CA ALA A 90 -3.96 -10.95 21.15
C ALA A 90 -2.99 -11.55 22.19
N GLU A 91 -1.97 -10.81 22.62
CA GLU A 91 -0.97 -11.26 23.61
C GLU A 91 -1.42 -11.00 25.08
N SER A 92 -2.53 -10.29 25.28
CA SER A 92 -3.08 -9.96 26.62
C SER A 92 -4.27 -10.85 27.04
N VAL A 93 -4.61 -11.86 26.24
CA VAL A 93 -5.66 -12.86 26.53
C VAL A 93 -5.02 -14.25 26.62
N GLU A 94 -4.09 -14.43 27.57
CA GLU A 94 -3.65 -15.75 28.05
C GLU A 94 -3.56 -15.76 29.58
#